data_AF-A0A7S2J215-F1
#
_entry.id   AF-A0A7S2J215-F1
#
_cell.length_a   1.000
_cell.length_b   1.000
_cell.length_c   1.000
_cell.angle_alpha   90.00
_cell.angle_beta   90.00
_cell.angle_gamma   90.00
#
_symmetry.space_group_name_H-M   'P 1'
#
loop_
_entity.id
_entity.type
_entity.pdbx_description
1 polymer ?
#
loop_
_entity_poly.entity_id
_entity_poly.type
_entity_poly.pdbx_seq_one_letter_code
_entity_poly.pdbx_strand_id
1 'polypeptide(L)'
;APGGPPGAAGAKAAKSGAGAAASAEIGRLSFDAKGAALPFEAAVGRRGDKVRRLRQEVRKQEAGAEKLRKAEDEGRGDEAMKDLALEKALKRARGEKVHDDMSKLRKAQKALEVKRKKGKDKWDHLQEQTKQAQQDKQDKRKENLAKPRGKKRKLQQLRGGFEGQHGNAFLNSER
;
A
#
# COMPACT_ATOMS: atom_id res chain seq x y z
N ALA A 1 -31.24 -28.10 3.07
CA ALA A 1 -31.44 -26.85 3.83
C ALA A 1 -30.52 -26.87 5.04
N PRO A 2 -29.97 -25.74 5.53
CA PRO A 2 -29.47 -24.50 4.88
C PRO A 2 -27.91 -24.46 4.97
N GLY A 3 -27.10 -23.62 4.31
CA GLY A 3 -27.30 -22.30 3.70
C GLY A 3 -26.61 -21.23 4.55
N GLY A 4 -25.51 -20.62 4.09
CA GLY A 4 -25.01 -19.34 4.65
C GLY A 4 -23.50 -19.06 4.53
N PRO A 5 -23.07 -17.95 3.86
CA PRO A 5 -21.67 -17.62 3.57
C PRO A 5 -20.96 -16.78 4.67
N PRO A 6 -19.62 -16.74 4.75
CA PRO A 6 -18.93 -15.76 5.57
C PRO A 6 -18.91 -14.39 4.86
N GLY A 7 -19.74 -13.47 5.35
CA GLY A 7 -19.72 -12.07 4.97
C GLY A 7 -18.45 -11.38 5.48
N ALA A 8 -17.53 -11.05 4.56
CA ALA A 8 -16.42 -10.14 4.83
C ALA A 8 -16.89 -8.70 4.64
N ALA A 9 -17.55 -8.13 5.67
CA ALA A 9 -17.82 -6.71 5.76
C ALA A 9 -16.54 -6.00 6.24
N GLY A 10 -15.95 -5.20 5.36
CA GLY A 10 -14.83 -4.33 5.67
C GLY A 10 -15.25 -3.20 6.64
N ALA A 11 -14.64 -3.17 7.81
CA ALA A 11 -14.71 -2.03 8.71
C ALA A 11 -13.53 -1.08 8.44
N LYS A 12 -13.86 0.12 7.98
CA LYS A 12 -12.96 1.25 7.80
C LYS A 12 -12.28 1.60 9.13
N ALA A 13 -10.95 1.53 9.17
CA ALA A 13 -10.17 2.08 10.28
C ALA A 13 -10.21 3.63 10.22
N ALA A 14 -11.07 4.22 11.04
CA ALA A 14 -11.07 5.64 11.34
C ALA A 14 -9.88 5.97 12.23
N LYS A 15 -9.22 7.05 11.84
CA LYS A 15 -8.07 7.67 12.52
C LYS A 15 -8.59 8.49 13.69
N SER A 16 -8.30 8.08 14.92
CA SER A 16 -8.36 8.97 16.08
C SER A 16 -7.03 8.91 16.83
N GLY A 17 -6.33 10.03 16.80
CA GLY A 17 -5.21 10.30 17.68
C GLY A 17 -5.40 11.70 18.22
N ALA A 18 -5.74 11.81 19.50
CA ALA A 18 -5.40 12.92 20.38
C ALA A 18 -5.87 12.59 21.81
N GLY A 19 -4.91 12.48 22.73
CA GLY A 19 -5.07 13.01 24.10
C GLY A 19 -5.66 12.08 25.17
N ALA A 20 -4.79 11.29 25.79
CA ALA A 20 -4.65 11.15 27.25
C ALA A 20 -5.90 11.29 28.15
N ALA A 21 -6.63 10.18 28.30
CA ALA A 21 -7.14 9.73 29.59
C ALA A 21 -7.19 8.20 29.53
N ALA A 22 -6.36 7.54 30.34
CA ALA A 22 -6.19 6.10 30.31
C ALA A 22 -7.41 5.40 30.96
N SER A 23 -8.50 5.30 30.21
CA SER A 23 -9.50 4.26 30.44
C SER A 23 -8.92 2.96 29.88
N ALA A 24 -8.13 2.26 30.70
CA ALA A 24 -7.63 0.95 30.37
C ALA A 24 -8.82 -0.02 30.28
N GLU A 25 -9.35 -0.23 29.08
CA GLU A 25 -10.25 -1.34 28.80
C GLU A 25 -9.52 -2.65 29.13
N ILE A 26 -10.00 -3.34 30.16
CA ILE A 26 -9.52 -4.65 30.58
C ILE A 26 -9.62 -5.60 29.37
N GLY A 27 -8.47 -5.93 28.78
CA GLY A 27 -8.38 -6.87 27.66
C GLY A 27 -7.56 -6.41 26.46
N ARG A 28 -7.15 -5.13 26.36
CA ARG A 28 -6.31 -4.67 25.24
C ARG A 28 -5.15 -3.79 25.68
N LEU A 29 -4.14 -4.41 26.29
CA LEU A 29 -2.84 -3.79 26.50
C LEU A 29 -2.10 -3.66 25.16
N SER A 30 -2.10 -2.45 24.58
CA SER A 30 -1.19 -2.11 23.48
C SER A 30 0.10 -1.53 24.06
N PHE A 31 1.21 -2.24 23.94
CA PHE A 31 2.52 -1.72 24.26
C PHE A 31 3.10 -1.03 23.03
N ASP A 32 3.08 0.31 23.00
CA ASP A 32 3.89 1.06 22.04
C ASP A 32 5.35 1.04 22.52
N ALA A 33 6.20 0.31 21.79
CA ALA A 33 7.63 0.31 22.04
C ALA A 33 8.16 1.74 21.93
N LYS A 34 8.69 2.27 23.05
CA LYS A 34 9.31 3.60 23.07
C LYS A 34 10.44 3.64 22.04
N GLY A 35 10.57 4.73 21.30
CA GLY A 35 11.56 4.84 20.21
C GLY A 35 13.01 4.62 20.65
N ALA A 36 13.33 4.79 21.94
CA ALA A 36 14.64 4.51 22.53
C ALA A 36 14.92 3.02 22.76
N ALA A 37 13.89 2.16 22.78
CA ALA A 37 14.01 0.71 22.92
C ALA A 37 14.14 0.00 21.56
N LEU A 38 14.04 0.74 20.44
CA LEU A 38 14.23 0.20 19.10
C LEU A 38 15.69 0.39 18.65
N PRO A 39 16.27 -0.57 17.91
CA PRO A 39 17.61 -0.41 17.35
C PRO A 39 17.65 0.81 16.43
N PHE A 40 18.81 1.48 16.35
CA PHE A 40 18.99 2.71 15.57
C PHE A 40 18.50 2.57 14.12
N GLU A 41 18.76 1.42 13.50
CA GLU A 41 18.32 1.10 12.13
C GLU A 41 16.80 1.14 11.95
N ALA A 42 16.03 0.76 12.98
CA ALA A 42 14.57 0.81 12.93
C ALA A 42 14.02 2.26 12.95
N ALA A 43 14.81 3.22 13.40
CA ALA A 43 14.44 4.63 13.41
C ALA A 43 14.81 5.35 12.10
N VAL A 44 15.78 4.83 11.34
CA VAL A 44 16.30 5.47 10.12
C VAL A 44 15.49 5.04 8.90
N GLY A 45 14.93 6.02 8.18
CA GLY A 45 14.32 5.76 6.87
C GLY A 45 12.90 5.20 6.93
N ARG A 46 12.15 5.46 8.00
CA ARG A 46 10.76 5.01 8.09
C ARG A 46 9.92 5.61 6.97
N ARG A 47 8.93 4.84 6.52
CA ARG A 47 8.02 5.27 5.47
C ARG A 47 7.38 6.60 5.84
N GLY A 48 7.56 7.59 4.97
CA GLY A 48 7.02 8.94 5.18
C GLY A 48 7.95 9.91 5.91
N ASP A 49 9.12 9.48 6.40
CA ASP A 49 10.08 10.37 7.05
C ASP A 49 10.52 11.52 6.15
N LYS A 50 10.77 11.23 4.86
CA LYS A 50 11.12 12.26 3.88
C LYS A 50 10.01 13.31 3.72
N VAL A 51 8.74 12.87 3.67
CA VAL A 51 7.58 13.78 3.58
C VAL A 51 7.47 14.61 4.85
N ARG A 52 7.67 14.00 6.02
CA ARG A 52 7.66 14.68 7.31
C ARG A 52 8.76 15.75 7.39
N ARG A 53 9.99 15.43 6.98
CA ARG A 53 11.12 16.39 6.91
C ARG A 53 10.80 17.56 5.99
N LEU A 54 10.34 17.30 4.76
CA LEU A 54 9.96 18.36 3.82
C LEU A 54 8.82 19.25 4.34
N ARG A 55 7.86 18.70 5.10
CA ARG A 55 6.80 19.50 5.74
C ARG A 55 7.33 20.35 6.88
N GLN A 56 8.27 19.82 7.67
CA GLN A 56 8.92 20.57 8.72
C GLN A 56 9.76 21.72 8.15
N GLU A 57 10.47 21.50 7.05
CA GLU A 57 11.25 22.54 6.37
C GLU A 57 10.38 23.67 5.83
N VAL A 58 9.24 23.34 5.19
CA VAL A 58 8.26 24.35 4.76
C VAL A 58 7.75 25.16 5.94
N ARG A 59 7.35 24.51 7.03
CA ARG A 59 6.89 25.20 8.25
C ARG A 59 7.97 26.08 8.87
N LYS A 60 9.23 25.64 8.87
CA LYS A 60 10.37 26.42 9.37
C LYS A 60 10.57 27.69 8.55
N GLN A 61 10.49 27.60 7.23
CA GLN A 61 10.63 28.77 6.36
C GLN A 61 9.42 29.71 6.47
N GLU A 62 8.21 29.18 6.55
CA GLU A 62 6.99 29.99 6.78
C GLU A 62 7.05 30.72 8.12
N ALA A 63 7.43 30.03 9.21
CA ALA A 63 7.64 30.66 10.52
C ALA A 63 8.80 31.69 10.51
N GLY A 64 9.86 31.46 9.73
CA GLY A 64 10.94 32.43 9.55
C GLY A 64 10.47 33.70 8.83
N ALA A 65 9.67 33.54 7.78
CA ALA A 65 9.07 34.66 7.05
C ALA A 65 8.08 35.45 7.92
N GLU A 66 7.26 34.76 8.72
CA GLU A 66 6.36 35.41 9.67
C GLU A 66 7.12 36.20 10.74
N LYS A 67 8.23 35.68 11.24
CA LYS A 67 9.10 36.40 12.19
C LYS A 67 9.71 37.63 11.57
N LEU A 68 10.18 37.55 10.32
CA LEU A 68 10.69 38.71 9.59
C LEU A 68 9.62 39.78 9.42
N ARG A 69 8.41 39.40 9.00
CA ARG A 69 7.31 40.35 8.85
C ARG A 69 6.98 41.07 10.16
N LYS A 70 6.93 40.34 11.28
CA LYS A 70 6.73 40.95 12.60
C LYS A 70 7.87 41.88 13.00
N ALA A 71 9.11 41.53 12.71
CA ALA A 71 10.27 42.38 13.00
C ALA A 71 10.29 43.64 12.12
N GLU A 72 9.85 43.55 10.87
CA GLU A 72 9.63 44.69 9.98
C GLU A 72 8.56 45.63 10.54
N ASP A 73 7.43 45.08 11.02
CA ASP A 73 6.36 45.85 11.68
C ASP A 73 6.87 46.58 12.94
N GLU A 74 7.85 46.01 13.65
CA GLU A 74 8.51 46.59 14.84
C GLU A 74 9.68 47.53 14.50
N GLY A 75 10.00 47.75 13.22
CA GLY A 75 11.12 48.59 12.79
C GLY A 75 12.52 47.98 12.96
N ARG A 76 12.61 46.68 13.30
CA ARG A 76 13.86 45.91 13.47
C ARG A 76 14.10 44.90 12.35
N GLY A 77 13.51 45.12 11.17
CA GLY A 77 13.58 44.20 10.03
C GLY A 77 15.01 43.90 9.59
N ASP A 78 15.86 44.92 9.48
CA ASP A 78 17.25 44.78 9.01
C ASP A 78 18.12 43.95 9.95
N GLU A 79 17.95 44.10 11.26
CA GLU A 79 18.65 43.31 12.28
C GLU A 79 18.20 41.85 12.20
N ALA A 80 16.89 41.61 12.16
CA ALA A 80 16.33 40.26 12.05
C ALA A 80 16.74 39.55 10.74
N MET A 81 16.86 40.29 9.63
CA MET A 81 17.38 39.74 8.37
C MET A 81 18.85 39.35 8.49
N LYS A 82 19.69 40.20 9.08
CA LYS A 82 21.12 39.92 9.30
C LYS A 82 21.32 38.71 10.21
N ASP A 83 20.56 38.62 11.29
CA ASP A 83 20.63 37.49 12.22
C ASP A 83 20.23 36.17 11.58
N LEU A 84 19.14 36.15 10.80
CA LEU A 84 18.72 34.96 10.07
C LEU A 84 19.71 34.58 8.96
N ALA A 85 20.31 35.57 8.29
CA ALA A 85 21.34 35.33 7.29
C ALA A 85 22.60 34.72 7.93
N LEU A 86 23.01 35.25 9.09
CA LEU A 86 24.15 34.75 9.86
C LEU A 86 23.89 33.32 10.36
N GLU A 87 22.73 33.05 10.94
CA GLU A 87 22.35 31.72 11.41
C GLU A 87 22.39 30.69 10.26
N LYS A 88 21.89 31.07 9.09
CA LYS A 88 21.93 30.22 7.88
C LYS A 88 23.37 30.02 7.38
N ALA A 89 24.20 31.06 7.39
CA ALA A 89 25.60 30.96 7.01
C ALA A 89 26.36 30.02 7.95
N LEU A 90 26.14 30.12 9.26
CA LEU A 90 26.74 29.24 10.26
C LEU A 90 26.31 27.78 10.06
N LYS A 91 25.03 27.52 9.78
CA LYS A 91 24.56 26.16 9.44
C LYS A 91 25.27 25.58 8.22
N ARG A 92 25.41 26.39 7.16
CA ARG A 92 26.15 25.96 5.96
C ARG A 92 27.63 25.71 6.26
N ALA A 93 28.27 26.57 7.06
CA ALA A 93 29.67 26.41 7.46
C ALA A 93 29.89 25.15 8.31
N ARG A 94 28.93 24.77 9.14
CA ARG A 94 28.91 23.50 9.88
C ARG A 94 28.71 22.26 8.98
N GLY A 95 28.43 22.45 7.69
CA GLY A 95 28.13 21.39 6.74
C GLY A 95 26.67 20.92 6.78
N GLU A 96 25.79 21.62 7.51
CA GLU A 96 24.36 21.31 7.49
C GLU A 96 23.72 21.78 6.18
N LYS A 97 22.87 20.93 5.59
CA LYS A 97 22.13 21.30 4.38
C LYS A 97 21.03 22.30 4.73
N VAL A 98 21.13 23.49 4.14
CA VAL A 98 20.10 24.54 4.30
C VAL A 98 19.24 24.60 3.05
N HIS A 99 17.92 24.49 3.24
CA HIS A 99 16.92 24.54 2.18
C HIS A 99 16.10 25.83 2.28
N ASP A 100 16.49 26.86 1.53
CA ASP A 100 15.89 28.19 1.61
C ASP A 100 14.82 28.47 0.55
N ASP A 101 14.78 27.69 -0.52
CA ASP A 101 13.89 27.92 -1.65
C ASP A 101 12.53 27.24 -1.43
N MET A 102 11.53 28.06 -1.08
CA MET A 102 10.14 27.63 -0.90
C MET A 102 9.51 27.00 -2.14
N SER A 103 9.86 27.48 -3.33
CA SER A 103 9.35 26.93 -4.59
C SER A 103 9.88 25.53 -4.83
N LYS A 104 11.18 25.28 -4.56
CA LYS A 104 11.78 23.94 -4.63
C LYS A 104 11.18 22.99 -3.60
N LEU A 105 10.98 23.45 -2.36
CA LEU A 105 10.37 22.63 -1.30
C LEU A 105 8.93 22.20 -1.67
N ARG A 106 8.11 23.13 -2.16
CA ARG A 106 6.74 22.83 -2.61
C ARG A 106 6.72 21.93 -3.85
N LYS A 107 7.61 22.14 -4.82
CA LYS A 107 7.78 21.23 -5.97
C LYS A 107 8.16 19.82 -5.53
N ALA A 108 9.07 19.68 -4.56
CA ALA A 108 9.46 18.38 -4.03
C ALA A 108 8.29 17.65 -3.33
N GLN A 109 7.46 18.36 -2.56
CA GLN A 109 6.25 17.80 -1.96
C GLN A 109 5.27 17.30 -3.04
N LYS A 110 4.95 18.14 -4.03
CA LYS A 110 4.07 17.78 -5.16
C LYS A 110 4.60 16.57 -5.92
N ALA A 111 5.91 16.49 -6.17
CA ALA A 111 6.52 15.35 -6.85
C ALA A 111 6.33 14.04 -6.07
N LEU A 112 6.44 14.06 -4.74
CA LEU A 112 6.17 12.89 -3.91
C LEU A 112 4.68 12.50 -3.90
N GLU A 113 3.78 13.47 -3.93
CA GLU A 113 2.33 13.24 -4.02
C GLU A 113 1.95 12.61 -5.37
N VAL A 114 2.49 13.13 -6.48
CA VAL A 114 2.29 12.55 -7.81
C VAL A 114 2.83 11.12 -7.88
N LYS A 115 4.03 10.86 -7.32
CA LYS A 115 4.57 9.49 -7.25
C LYS A 115 3.65 8.56 -6.47
N ARG A 116 3.10 9.02 -5.34
CA ARG A 116 2.13 8.24 -4.55
C ARG A 116 0.85 7.99 -5.33
N LYS A 117 0.32 8.98 -6.03
CA LYS A 117 -0.89 8.85 -6.87
C LYS A 117 -0.66 7.85 -7.98
N LYS A 118 0.41 8.00 -8.77
CA LYS A 118 0.79 7.03 -9.82
C LYS A 118 0.97 5.61 -9.27
N GLY A 119 1.55 5.47 -8.08
CA GLY A 119 1.68 4.17 -7.42
C GLY A 119 0.32 3.55 -7.07
N LYS A 120 -0.62 4.37 -6.59
CA LYS A 120 -2.00 3.94 -6.31
C LYS A 120 -2.72 3.54 -7.60
N ASP A 121 -2.69 4.39 -8.63
CA ASP A 121 -3.38 4.13 -9.90
C ASP A 121 -2.88 2.83 -10.56
N LYS A 122 -1.56 2.57 -10.51
CA LYS A 122 -0.97 1.30 -10.97
C LYS A 122 -1.46 0.11 -10.17
N TRP A 123 -1.55 0.24 -8.85
CA TRP A 123 -2.03 -0.84 -7.99
C TRP A 123 -3.51 -1.15 -8.25
N ASP A 124 -4.33 -0.12 -8.37
CA ASP A 124 -5.76 -0.24 -8.69
C ASP A 124 -5.94 -0.92 -10.05
N HIS A 125 -5.14 -0.55 -11.05
CA HIS A 125 -5.14 -1.21 -12.35
C HIS A 125 -4.73 -2.70 -12.30
N LEU A 126 -3.71 -3.06 -11.51
CA LEU A 126 -3.33 -4.47 -11.31
C LEU A 126 -4.45 -5.28 -10.64
N GLN A 127 -5.17 -4.67 -9.69
CA GLN A 127 -6.32 -5.29 -9.05
C GLN A 127 -7.46 -5.52 -10.04
N GLU A 128 -7.75 -4.54 -10.91
CA GLU A 128 -8.74 -4.66 -11.98
C GLU A 128 -8.37 -5.75 -12.99
N GLN A 129 -7.14 -5.76 -13.50
CA GLN A 129 -6.64 -6.80 -14.40
C GLN A 129 -6.75 -8.19 -13.79
N THR A 130 -6.41 -8.32 -12.50
CA THR A 130 -6.52 -9.59 -11.78
C THR A 130 -7.98 -10.05 -11.69
N LYS A 131 -8.91 -9.14 -11.41
CA LYS A 131 -10.35 -9.44 -11.38
C LYS A 131 -10.89 -9.83 -12.76
N GLN A 132 -10.55 -9.09 -13.80
CA GLN A 132 -10.93 -9.40 -15.18
C GLN A 132 -10.40 -10.77 -15.61
N ALA A 133 -9.12 -11.06 -15.37
CA ALA A 133 -8.54 -12.36 -15.69
C ALA A 133 -9.21 -13.52 -14.92
N GLN A 134 -9.67 -13.28 -13.68
CA GLN A 134 -10.46 -14.26 -12.93
C GLN A 134 -11.85 -14.46 -13.53
N GLN A 135 -12.53 -13.38 -13.92
CA GLN A 135 -13.83 -13.42 -14.59
C GLN A 135 -13.74 -14.15 -15.94
N ASP A 136 -12.78 -13.79 -16.79
CA ASP A 136 -12.55 -14.45 -18.09
C ASP A 136 -12.29 -15.95 -17.93
N LYS A 137 -11.53 -16.35 -16.90
CA LYS A 137 -11.30 -17.77 -16.58
C LYS A 137 -12.60 -18.47 -16.17
N GLN A 138 -13.44 -17.82 -15.38
CA GLN A 138 -14.74 -18.37 -14.98
C GLN A 138 -15.69 -18.46 -16.17
N ASP A 139 -15.75 -17.44 -17.03
CA ASP A 139 -16.64 -17.41 -18.18
C ASP A 139 -16.22 -18.43 -19.24
N LYS A 140 -14.91 -18.60 -19.50
CA LYS A 140 -14.39 -19.71 -20.31
C LYS A 140 -14.75 -21.07 -19.74
N ARG A 141 -14.73 -21.24 -18.41
CA ARG A 141 -15.17 -22.49 -17.75
C ARG A 141 -16.67 -22.71 -17.95
N LYS A 142 -17.50 -21.67 -17.79
CA LYS A 142 -18.95 -21.75 -18.03
C LYS A 142 -19.24 -22.10 -19.48
N GLU A 143 -18.58 -21.46 -20.44
CA GLU A 143 -18.74 -21.76 -21.87
C GLU A 143 -18.34 -23.20 -22.20
N ASN A 144 -17.22 -23.68 -21.66
CA ASN A 144 -16.78 -25.06 -21.86
C ASN A 144 -17.70 -26.10 -21.19
N LEU A 145 -18.33 -25.76 -20.07
CA LEU A 145 -19.35 -26.61 -19.43
C LEU A 145 -20.69 -26.59 -20.16
N ALA A 146 -21.06 -25.43 -20.74
CA ALA A 146 -22.29 -25.25 -21.49
C ALA A 146 -22.25 -25.92 -22.87
N LYS A 147 -21.06 -26.16 -23.45
CA LYS A 147 -20.90 -26.94 -24.68
C LYS A 147 -21.47 -28.35 -24.46
N PRO A 148 -22.60 -28.71 -25.10
CA PRO A 148 -23.22 -30.00 -24.87
C PRO A 148 -22.24 -31.11 -25.26
N ARG A 149 -22.16 -32.15 -24.42
CA ARG A 149 -21.37 -33.38 -24.66
C ARG A 149 -21.96 -34.21 -25.80
N GLY A 150 -22.12 -33.62 -26.98
CA GLY A 150 -22.92 -34.12 -28.10
C GLY A 150 -22.36 -35.34 -28.84
N LYS A 151 -21.29 -36.00 -28.37
CA LYS A 151 -20.68 -37.13 -29.09
C LYS A 151 -20.37 -38.37 -28.24
N LYS A 152 -20.66 -38.39 -26.93
CA LYS A 152 -20.41 -39.60 -26.11
C LYS A 152 -21.57 -40.61 -26.08
N ARG A 153 -22.81 -40.20 -26.38
CA ARG A 153 -23.94 -41.16 -26.45
C ARG A 153 -23.99 -41.98 -27.74
N LYS A 154 -23.54 -41.45 -28.89
CA LYS A 154 -23.46 -42.24 -30.13
C LYS A 154 -22.28 -43.23 -30.13
N LEU A 155 -21.16 -42.93 -29.46
CA LEU A 155 -20.03 -43.88 -29.38
C LEU A 155 -20.30 -45.03 -28.37
N GLN A 156 -21.09 -44.81 -27.33
CA GLN A 156 -21.53 -45.89 -26.43
C GLN A 156 -22.57 -46.82 -27.07
N GLN A 157 -23.34 -46.34 -28.04
CA GLN A 157 -24.24 -47.19 -28.85
C GLN A 157 -23.53 -47.89 -30.02
N LEU A 158 -22.41 -47.35 -30.52
CA LEU A 158 -21.57 -48.00 -31.54
C LEU A 158 -20.49 -48.93 -30.96
N ARG A 159 -20.21 -48.86 -29.65
CA ARG A 159 -19.39 -49.86 -28.94
C ARG A 159 -20.29 -50.97 -28.37
N GLY A 160 -21.14 -51.52 -29.24
CA GLY A 160 -21.70 -52.85 -29.00
C GLY A 160 -20.56 -53.86 -29.06
N GLY A 161 -20.43 -54.68 -28.00
CA GLY A 161 -19.63 -55.89 -28.02
C GLY A 161 -18.13 -55.72 -27.76
N PHE A 162 -17.74 -55.61 -26.48
CA PHE A 162 -16.49 -56.25 -26.02
C PHE A 162 -16.76 -57.67 -25.48
N GLU A 163 -18.02 -58.04 -25.25
CA GLU A 163 -18.42 -59.37 -24.73
C GLU A 163 -18.94 -60.31 -25.83
N GLY A 164 -18.48 -60.14 -27.07
CA GLY A 164 -19.09 -60.80 -28.25
C GLY A 164 -18.18 -61.69 -29.10
N GLN A 165 -16.89 -61.84 -28.78
CA GLN A 165 -16.02 -62.78 -29.52
C GLN A 165 -15.18 -63.62 -28.57
N HIS A 166 -15.74 -64.79 -28.26
CA HIS A 166 -15.09 -66.10 -28.24
C HIS A 166 -13.60 -66.20 -27.82
N GLY A 167 -13.38 -66.99 -26.78
CA GLY A 167 -12.48 -68.13 -26.91
C GLY A 167 -11.27 -68.14 -25.99
N ASN A 168 -11.36 -68.93 -24.92
CA ASN A 168 -10.31 -69.82 -24.40
C ASN A 168 -8.86 -69.44 -24.76
N ALA A 169 -8.24 -68.57 -23.97
CA ALA A 169 -6.79 -68.48 -23.89
C ALA A 169 -6.38 -68.79 -22.45
N PHE A 170 -6.12 -70.07 -22.20
CA PHE A 170 -5.53 -70.60 -20.99
C PHE A 170 -4.25 -69.84 -20.64
N LEU A 171 -4.27 -69.13 -19.51
CA LEU A 171 -3.09 -68.62 -18.82
C LEU A 171 -3.25 -69.07 -17.36
N ASN A 172 -2.95 -70.35 -17.12
CA ASN A 172 -2.51 -70.95 -15.85
C ASN A 172 -2.58 -72.48 -15.95
N SER A 173 -1.68 -73.08 -16.74
CA SER A 173 -1.39 -74.51 -16.68
C SER A 173 0.10 -74.73 -16.51
N GLU A 174 0.70 -74.09 -15.51
CA GLU A 174 1.97 -74.51 -14.90
C GLU A 174 1.96 -74.08 -13.42
N ARG A 175 1.42 -74.94 -12.57
CA ARG A 175 1.92 -75.29 -11.22
C ARG A 175 1.01 -76.32 -10.56
#